data_AF-A0AB33AKQ3-F1
#
_entry.id   AF-A0AB33AKQ3-F1
#
_cell.length_a   1.000
_cell.length_b   1.000
_cell.length_c   1.000
_cell.angle_alpha   90.00
_cell.angle_beta   90.00
_cell.angle_gamma   90.00
#
_symmetry.space_group_name_H-M   'P 1'
#
loop_
_entity.id
_entity.type
_entity.pdbx_description
1 polymer ?
#
loop_
_entity_poly.entity_id
_entity_poly.type
_entity_poly.pdbx_seq_one_letter_code
_entity_poly.pdbx_strand_id
1 'polypeptide(L)'
;MFQQSSQTTIKRIIDFRDKAPNGSGSGMPCGTCREFLMQLSPKNKDLEFMIDYDKRETITLGELMPNWWGEECMAAGIEDLD
;
A
#
# COMPACT_ATOMS: atom_id res chain seq x y z
N MET A 1 -9.11 7.14 8.23
CA MET A 1 -9.03 7.96 6.99
C MET A 1 -10.29 7.80 6.16
N PHE A 2 -10.48 6.70 5.42
CA PHE A 2 -11.61 6.54 4.50
C PHE A 2 -13.00 6.87 5.09
N GLN A 3 -13.32 6.33 6.28
CA GLN A 3 -14.63 6.54 6.92
C GLN A 3 -14.94 7.99 7.34
N GLN A 4 -13.94 8.87 7.44
CA GLN A 4 -14.10 10.26 7.89
C GLN A 4 -13.70 11.28 6.83
N SER A 5 -12.72 10.96 5.97
CA SER A 5 -12.18 11.88 4.97
C SER A 5 -12.46 11.48 3.53
N SER A 6 -13.04 10.28 3.29
CA SER A 6 -13.21 9.69 1.96
C SER A 6 -11.92 9.59 1.14
N GLN A 7 -10.75 9.78 1.77
CA GLN A 7 -9.45 9.67 1.10
C GLN A 7 -9.08 8.20 0.94
N THR A 8 -8.80 7.81 -0.30
CA THR A 8 -8.44 6.45 -0.69
C THR A 8 -6.99 6.31 -1.16
N THR A 9 -6.38 7.41 -1.61
CA THR A 9 -4.96 7.41 -2.01
C THR A 9 -4.06 7.69 -0.81
N ILE A 10 -3.05 6.84 -0.62
CA ILE A 10 -2.11 6.93 0.50
C ILE A 10 -0.70 7.05 -0.06
N LYS A 11 0.10 7.96 0.52
CA LYS A 11 1.48 8.20 0.07
C LYS A 11 2.50 7.29 0.76
N ARG A 12 2.41 7.19 2.09
CA ARG A 12 3.36 6.43 2.93
C ARG A 12 2.67 5.79 4.11
N ILE A 13 3.11 4.58 4.45
CA ILE A 13 2.73 3.88 5.68
C ILE A 13 3.99 3.42 6.41
N ILE A 14 3.92 3.42 7.73
CA ILE A 14 4.89 2.78 8.62
C ILE A 14 4.13 1.94 9.64
N ASP A 15 4.46 0.66 9.71
CA ASP A 15 3.82 -0.26 10.64
C ASP A 15 4.79 -0.59 11.77
N PHE A 16 4.37 -0.30 13.00
CA PHE A 16 5.15 -0.61 14.20
C PHE A 16 4.66 -1.92 14.84
N ARG A 17 5.62 -2.71 15.32
CA ARG A 17 5.37 -3.85 16.21
C ARG A 17 5.75 -3.42 17.63
N ASP A 18 6.54 -4.22 18.33
CA ASP A 18 7.26 -3.79 19.54
C ASP A 18 8.34 -2.74 19.24
N LYS A 19 8.81 -2.67 17.99
CA LYS A 19 9.84 -1.73 17.50
C LYS A 19 9.48 -1.20 16.10
N ALA A 20 10.21 -0.17 15.67
CA ALA A 20 10.17 0.32 14.30
C ALA A 20 10.70 -0.75 13.31
N PRO A 21 10.32 -0.70 12.02
CA PRO A 21 10.90 -1.54 10.99
C PRO A 21 12.42 -1.42 10.97
N ASN A 22 13.12 -2.54 10.94
CA ASN A 22 14.58 -2.63 11.03
C ASN A 22 15.15 -3.59 9.99
N GLY A 23 14.47 -3.72 8.84
CA GLY A 23 14.78 -4.69 7.81
C GLY A 23 14.23 -6.09 8.10
N SER A 24 14.67 -7.08 7.31
CA SER A 24 14.33 -8.50 7.46
C SER A 24 12.84 -8.85 7.50
N GLY A 25 11.97 -7.99 6.94
CA GLY A 25 10.52 -8.19 6.95
C GLY A 25 9.82 -7.77 8.24
N SER A 26 10.52 -7.13 9.19
CA SER A 26 9.92 -6.52 10.37
C SER A 26 9.00 -5.37 9.99
N GLY A 27 7.78 -5.34 10.54
CA GLY A 27 6.80 -4.30 10.21
C GLY A 27 6.24 -4.37 8.79
N MET A 28 6.34 -5.51 8.10
CA MET A 28 5.72 -5.65 6.78
C MET A 28 4.20 -5.84 6.89
N PRO A 29 3.41 -5.21 5.99
CA PRO A 29 1.97 -5.42 5.95
C PRO A 29 1.67 -6.88 5.59
N CYS A 30 0.59 -7.44 6.17
CA CYS A 30 0.12 -8.78 5.81
C CYS A 30 -0.54 -8.76 4.42
N GLY A 31 -0.73 -9.94 3.82
CA GLY A 31 -1.32 -10.06 2.48
C GLY A 31 -2.70 -9.40 2.37
N THR A 32 -3.55 -9.53 3.38
CA THR A 32 -4.88 -8.91 3.41
C THR A 32 -4.81 -7.38 3.44
N CYS A 33 -3.87 -6.80 4.20
CA CYS A 33 -3.68 -5.35 4.22
C CYS A 33 -3.21 -4.83 2.85
N ARG A 34 -2.27 -5.55 2.21
CA ARG A 34 -1.78 -5.21 0.87
C ARG A 34 -2.91 -5.22 -0.16
N GLU A 35 -3.71 -6.29 -0.17
CA GLU A 35 -4.88 -6.43 -1.05
C GLU A 35 -5.88 -5.29 -0.84
N PHE A 36 -6.25 -5.02 0.42
CA PHE A 36 -7.19 -3.95 0.73
C PHE A 36 -6.70 -2.58 0.24
N LEU A 37 -5.41 -2.28 0.42
CA LEU A 37 -4.82 -1.03 -0.04
C LEU A 37 -4.82 -0.89 -1.56
N MET A 38 -4.57 -1.98 -2.30
CA MET A 38 -4.70 -1.99 -3.76
C MET A 38 -6.15 -1.73 -4.21
N GLN A 39 -7.14 -2.29 -3.51
CA GLN A 39 -8.56 -2.11 -3.81
C GLN A 39 -9.08 -0.69 -3.53
N LEU A 40 -8.43 0.07 -2.65
CA LEU A 40 -8.87 1.44 -2.33
C LEU A 40 -8.64 2.40 -3.51
N SER A 41 -7.55 2.26 -4.24
CA SER A 41 -7.20 3.17 -5.33
C SER A 41 -6.12 2.54 -6.23
N PRO A 42 -6.23 2.66 -7.57
CA PRO A 42 -5.18 2.20 -8.48
C PRO A 42 -3.86 2.96 -8.29
N LYS A 43 -3.92 4.17 -7.71
CA LYS A 43 -2.72 4.97 -7.36
C LYS A 43 -1.96 4.39 -6.16
N ASN A 44 -2.57 3.52 -5.37
CA ASN A 44 -1.90 2.94 -4.21
C ASN A 44 -0.82 1.92 -4.58
N LYS A 45 -0.67 1.53 -5.85
CA LYS A 45 0.54 0.81 -6.27
C LYS A 45 1.83 1.58 -5.99
N ASP A 46 1.76 2.92 -5.99
CA ASP A 46 2.88 3.81 -5.69
C ASP A 46 3.02 4.11 -4.18
N LEU A 47 2.16 3.55 -3.33
CA LEU A 47 2.24 3.68 -1.88
C LEU A 47 3.54 3.08 -1.37
N GLU A 48 4.32 3.88 -0.62
CA GLU A 48 5.57 3.42 -0.01
C GLU A 48 5.36 2.88 1.42
N PHE A 49 5.95 1.73 1.71
CA PHE A 49 6.11 1.19 3.06
C PHE A 49 7.55 1.39 3.54
N MET A 50 7.72 1.90 4.76
CA MET A 50 9.05 1.93 5.39
C MET A 50 9.42 0.54 5.92
N ILE A 51 10.52 -0.03 5.41
CA ILE A 51 10.98 -1.39 5.76
C ILE A 51 12.20 -1.38 6.67
N ASP A 52 12.99 -0.31 6.63
CA ASP A 52 14.10 -0.05 7.54
C ASP A 52 14.06 1.42 7.94
N TYR A 53 13.74 1.67 9.21
CA TYR A 53 13.58 3.02 9.74
C TYR A 53 14.91 3.77 9.79
N ASP A 54 15.99 3.11 10.23
CA ASP A 54 17.29 3.74 10.45
C ASP A 54 17.94 4.11 9.11
N LYS A 55 17.82 3.22 8.11
CA LYS A 55 18.33 3.48 6.75
C LYS A 55 17.38 4.29 5.87
N ARG A 56 16.14 4.53 6.33
CA ARG A 56 15.06 5.16 5.54
C ARG A 56 14.76 4.41 4.26
N GLU A 57 14.87 3.08 4.28
CA GLU A 57 14.54 2.24 3.12
C GLU A 57 13.04 2.05 3.01
N THR A 58 12.54 2.15 1.78
CA THR A 58 11.14 1.96 1.44
C THR A 58 10.99 0.91 0.34
N ILE A 59 9.79 0.33 0.24
CA ILE A 59 9.34 -0.49 -0.89
C ILE A 59 7.92 -0.06 -1.27
N THR A 60 7.60 -0.04 -2.56
CA THR A 60 6.24 0.27 -3.01
C THR A 60 5.30 -0.93 -2.84
N LEU A 61 4.00 -0.67 -2.75
CA LEU A 61 2.99 -1.72 -2.72
C LEU A 61 2.97 -2.52 -4.03
N GLY A 62 3.20 -1.86 -5.17
CA GLY A 62 3.33 -2.51 -6.47
C GLY A 62 4.51 -3.48 -6.53
N GLU A 63 5.67 -3.14 -5.95
CA GLU A 63 6.80 -4.07 -5.84
C GLU A 63 6.49 -5.28 -4.94
N LEU A 64 5.64 -5.11 -3.92
CA LEU A 64 5.18 -6.20 -3.06
C LEU A 64 4.11 -7.09 -3.71
N MET A 65 3.43 -6.60 -4.75
CA MET A 65 2.35 -7.29 -5.48
C MET A 65 2.48 -7.08 -7.01
N PRO A 66 3.58 -7.54 -7.64
CA PRO A 66 3.93 -7.12 -9.01
C PRO A 66 2.97 -7.61 -10.10
N ASN A 67 2.18 -8.65 -9.83
CA ASN A 67 1.19 -9.22 -10.76
C ASN A 67 -0.19 -9.25 -10.11
N TRP A 68 -0.61 -8.13 -9.53
CA TRP A 68 -1.88 -8.07 -8.84
C TRP A 68 -3.06 -8.30 -9.80
N TRP A 69 -3.93 -9.24 -9.45
CA TRP A 69 -5.03 -9.70 -10.31
C TRP A 69 -6.09 -8.62 -10.55
N GLY A 70 -6.20 -7.62 -9.67
CA GLY A 70 -7.19 -6.55 -9.75
C GLY A 70 -6.83 -5.40 -10.70
N GLU A 71 -5.65 -5.39 -11.31
CA GLU A 71 -5.17 -4.27 -12.13
C GLU A 71 -6.14 -3.94 -13.28
N GLU A 72 -6.63 -4.96 -14.00
CA GLU A 72 -7.59 -4.79 -15.11
C GLU A 72 -8.94 -4.24 -14.61
N CYS A 73 -9.44 -4.75 -13.49
CA CYS A 73 -10.71 -4.30 -12.91
C CYS A 73 -10.64 -2.85 -12.42
N MET A 74 -9.54 -2.47 -11.78
CA MET A 74 -9.34 -1.11 -11.29
C MET A 74 -9.04 -0.12 -12.42
N ALA A 75 -8.47 -0.56 -13.54
CA ALA A 75 -8.31 0.26 -14.74
C ALA A 75 -9.66 0.52 -15.44
N ALA A 76 -10.51 -0.50 -15.54
CA ALA A 76 -11.82 -0.39 -16.18
C ALA A 76 -12.81 0.48 -15.39
N GLY A 77 -12.73 0.52 -14.06
CA GLY A 77 -13.65 1.27 -13.19
C GLY A 77 -13.41 2.79 -13.09
N ILE A 78 -12.41 3.35 -13.80
CA ILE A 78 -12.16 4.81 -13.82
C ILE A 78 -12.93 5.49 -14.97
N GLU A 79 -13.34 4.75 -16.00
CA GLU A 79 -14.03 5.33 -17.18
C GLU A 79 -15.51 5.70 -16.91
N ASP A 80 -16.10 5.21 -15.81
CA ASP A 80 -17.53 5.36 -15.47
C ASP A 80 -17.80 6.31 -14.28
N LEU A 81 -16.83 7.15 -13.87
CA LEU A 81 -16.96 8.03 -12.70
C LEU A 81 -17.00 9.55 -13.01
N ASP A 82 -17.34 9.92 -14.23
CA ASP A 82 -17.69 11.31 -14.61
C ASP A 82 -19.21 11.57 -14.58
#